data_AF-A0A7C0TVP5-F1
#
_entry.id   AF-A0A7C0TVP5-F1
#
_cell.length_a   1.000
_cell.length_b   1.000
_cell.length_c   1.000
_cell.angle_alpha   90.00
_cell.angle_beta   90.00
_cell.angle_gamma   90.00
#
_symmetry.space_group_name_H-M   'P 1'
#
loop_
_entity.id
_entity.type
_entity.pdbx_description
1 polymer ?
#
loop_
_entity_poly.entity_id
_entity_poly.type
_entity_poly.pdbx_seq_one_letter_code
_entity_poly.pdbx_strand_id
1 'polypeptide(L)'
;MGRDAKIALSATQWSVALALLFIFAAQALTAIPALSLTADEPVYLAAGYAALRTGDWRMATQAQHPPLMQLLSALPLLLQPGPDLNALDGWATAEMSRFAPAFVSWYGDRLAPMTFTARLPTIGVGLLWAAFLFRWAADRFGPWGGLLALTLFVFDPNI
;
A
#
# COMPACT_ATOMS: atom_id res chain seq x y z
N MET A 1 -34.38 20.01 1.12
CA MET A 1 -33.67 19.69 2.37
C MET A 1 -32.23 20.12 2.18
N GLY A 2 -31.96 21.41 2.39
CA GLY A 2 -30.76 22.09 1.92
C GLY A 2 -29.64 22.12 2.95
N ARG A 3 -28.44 21.69 2.55
CA ARG A 3 -27.14 22.12 3.10
C ARG A 3 -26.10 22.08 1.97
N ASP A 4 -26.28 22.91 0.95
CA ASP A 4 -25.21 23.21 -0.04
C ASP A 4 -24.32 24.38 0.42
N ALA A 5 -24.14 24.52 1.75
CA ALA A 5 -23.13 25.43 2.27
C ALA A 5 -21.77 24.75 2.13
N LYS A 6 -21.01 25.09 1.08
CA LYS A 6 -19.63 24.66 0.93
C LYS A 6 -18.87 24.99 2.21
N ILE A 7 -18.33 23.98 2.88
CA ILE A 7 -17.54 24.19 4.10
C ILE A 7 -16.25 24.92 3.73
N ALA A 8 -16.13 26.16 4.20
CA ALA A 8 -14.92 26.95 4.06
C ALA A 8 -13.95 26.58 5.18
N LEU A 9 -12.88 25.86 4.83
CA LEU A 9 -11.77 25.57 5.73
C LEU A 9 -10.84 26.80 5.81
N SER A 10 -10.39 27.14 7.02
CA SER A 10 -9.39 28.19 7.22
C SER A 10 -8.00 27.71 6.80
N ALA A 11 -7.09 28.67 6.55
CA ALA A 11 -5.69 28.35 6.27
C ALA A 11 -5.06 27.48 7.38
N THR A 12 -5.36 27.78 8.64
CA THR A 12 -4.89 27.01 9.80
C THR A 12 -5.39 25.56 9.75
N GLN A 13 -6.67 25.33 9.42
CA GLN A 13 -7.23 23.98 9.35
C GLN A 13 -6.59 23.16 8.23
N TRP A 14 -6.35 23.79 7.08
CA TRP A 14 -5.61 23.18 5.99
C TRP A 14 -4.18 22.83 6.39
N SER A 15 -3.46 23.74 7.06
CA SER A 15 -2.10 23.49 7.54
C SER A 15 -2.05 22.32 8.52
N VAL A 16 -3.00 22.24 9.46
CA VAL A 16 -3.07 21.11 10.41
C VAL A 16 -3.35 19.79 9.68
N ALA A 17 -4.30 19.77 8.74
CA ALA A 17 -4.61 18.56 7.98
C ALA A 17 -3.40 18.09 7.15
N LEU A 18 -2.70 19.01 6.48
CA LEU A 18 -1.48 18.70 5.72
C LEU A 18 -0.36 18.20 6.63
N ALA A 19 -0.20 18.80 7.81
CA ALA A 19 0.78 18.35 8.80
C ALA A 19 0.47 16.91 9.27
N LEU A 20 -0.79 16.59 9.54
CA LEU A 20 -1.21 15.23 9.93
C LEU A 20 -0.97 14.21 8.81
N LEU A 21 -1.29 14.55 7.56
CA LEU A 21 -1.00 13.68 6.41
C LEU A 21 0.51 13.46 6.22
N PHE A 22 1.31 14.51 6.42
CA PHE A 22 2.76 14.39 6.40
C PHE A 22 3.28 13.50 7.53
N ILE A 23 2.74 13.63 8.75
CA ILE A 23 3.09 12.79 9.90
C ILE A 23 2.79 11.31 9.59
N PHE A 24 1.61 11.00 9.06
CA PHE A 24 1.26 9.64 8.63
C PHE A 24 2.25 9.09 7.60
N ALA A 25 2.55 9.87 6.55
CA ALA A 25 3.53 9.46 5.53
C ALA A 25 4.92 9.23 6.14
N ALA A 26 5.37 10.13 7.02
CA ALA A 26 6.67 10.03 7.67
C ALA A 26 6.76 8.80 8.58
N GLN A 27 5.72 8.51 9.38
CA GLN A 27 5.64 7.29 10.19
C GLN A 27 5.73 6.04 9.31
N ALA A 28 4.91 5.98 8.25
CA ALA A 28 4.89 4.82 7.36
C ALA A 28 6.23 4.60 6.65
N LEU A 29 6.82 5.67 6.08
CA LEU A 29 8.10 5.59 5.35
C LEU A 29 9.27 5.20 6.25
N THR A 30 9.33 5.75 7.47
CA THR A 30 10.41 5.44 8.42
C THR A 30 10.26 4.06 9.04
N ALA A 31 9.05 3.51 9.10
CA ALA A 31 8.80 2.15 9.58
C ALA A 31 9.25 1.07 8.59
N ILE A 32 9.25 1.32 7.27
CA ILE A 32 9.60 0.30 6.26
C ILE A 32 10.94 -0.40 6.55
N PRO A 33 12.07 0.30 6.71
CA PRO A 33 13.35 -0.36 6.97
C PRO A 33 13.47 -0.97 8.37
N ALA A 34 12.60 -0.58 9.31
CA ALA A 34 12.60 -1.07 10.68
C ALA A 34 11.78 -2.36 10.86
N LEU A 35 10.97 -2.74 9.87
CA LEU A 35 10.05 -3.86 9.95
C LEU A 35 10.38 -4.93 8.91
N SER A 36 10.30 -6.19 9.32
CA SER A 36 10.40 -7.34 8.41
C SER A 36 9.19 -7.43 7.48
N LEU A 37 9.24 -8.38 6.54
CA LEU A 37 8.07 -8.79 5.79
C LEU A 37 7.00 -9.37 6.73
N THR A 38 5.74 -9.11 6.43
CA THR A 38 4.60 -9.83 6.98
C THR A 38 4.40 -11.15 6.23
N ALA A 39 3.60 -12.06 6.80
CA ALA A 39 3.39 -13.39 6.22
C ALA A 39 2.83 -13.36 4.79
N ASP A 40 1.94 -12.40 4.50
CA ASP A 40 1.21 -12.36 3.23
C ASP A 40 1.90 -11.50 2.15
N GLU A 41 2.81 -10.60 2.54
CA GLU A 41 3.51 -9.71 1.60
C GLU A 41 4.22 -10.45 0.46
N PRO A 42 4.99 -11.53 0.73
CA PRO A 42 5.59 -12.34 -0.34
C PRO A 42 4.59 -12.86 -1.37
N VAL A 43 3.42 -13.31 -0.91
CA VAL A 43 2.38 -13.90 -1.76
C VAL A 43 1.82 -12.86 -2.71
N TYR A 44 1.41 -11.69 -2.18
CA TYR A 44 0.84 -10.63 -3.00
C TYR A 44 1.85 -10.00 -3.96
N LEU A 45 3.10 -9.81 -3.52
CA LEU A 45 4.13 -9.23 -4.36
C LEU A 45 4.56 -10.18 -5.48
N ALA A 46 4.76 -11.46 -5.17
CA ALA A 46 5.13 -12.47 -6.18
C ALA A 46 4.00 -12.65 -7.21
N ALA A 47 2.74 -12.73 -6.76
CA ALA A 47 1.58 -12.84 -7.63
C ALA A 47 1.40 -11.63 -8.55
N GLY A 48 1.44 -10.42 -7.97
CA GLY A 48 1.32 -9.17 -8.73
C GLY A 48 2.46 -9.00 -9.73
N TYR A 49 3.69 -9.31 -9.32
CA TYR A 49 4.87 -9.23 -10.19
C TYR A 49 4.76 -10.20 -11.36
N ALA A 50 4.36 -11.44 -11.10
CA ALA A 50 4.19 -12.45 -12.13
C ALA A 50 3.15 -12.04 -13.17
N ALA A 51 1.98 -11.57 -12.72
CA ALA A 51 0.91 -11.11 -13.59
C ALA A 51 1.35 -9.91 -14.45
N LEU A 52 2.05 -8.94 -13.85
CA LEU A 52 2.56 -7.77 -14.59
C LEU A 52 3.66 -8.12 -15.60
N ARG A 53 4.56 -9.05 -15.27
CA ARG A 53 5.70 -9.42 -16.13
C ARG A 53 5.30 -10.31 -17.30
N THR A 54 4.34 -11.22 -17.09
CA THR A 54 4.04 -12.28 -18.06
C THR A 54 2.65 -12.17 -18.67
N GLY A 55 1.74 -11.43 -18.05
CA GLY A 55 0.31 -11.49 -18.37
C GLY A 55 -0.37 -12.79 -17.93
N ASP A 56 0.36 -13.70 -17.27
CA ASP A 56 -0.17 -14.96 -16.76
C ASP A 56 -0.70 -14.79 -15.33
N TRP A 57 -1.97 -15.14 -15.14
CA TRP A 57 -2.70 -14.94 -13.90
C TRP A 57 -2.67 -16.16 -12.97
N ARG A 58 -1.95 -17.24 -13.30
CA ARG A 58 -1.93 -18.51 -12.53
C ARG A 58 -1.63 -18.32 -11.04
N MET A 59 -0.79 -17.35 -10.72
CA MET A 59 -0.41 -17.02 -9.35
C MET A 59 -1.40 -16.06 -8.70
N ALA A 60 -1.93 -15.10 -9.46
CA ALA A 60 -2.88 -14.11 -8.96
C ALA A 60 -4.21 -14.73 -8.53
N THR A 61 -4.66 -15.81 -9.17
CA THR A 61 -5.87 -16.55 -8.77
C THR A 61 -5.71 -17.24 -7.41
N GLN A 62 -4.47 -17.57 -7.02
CA GLN A 62 -4.20 -18.24 -5.74
C GLN A 62 -4.27 -17.28 -4.54
N ALA A 63 -4.10 -15.98 -4.78
CA ALA A 63 -4.14 -14.95 -3.75
C ALA A 63 -5.58 -14.60 -3.26
N GLN A 64 -6.62 -15.29 -3.75
CA GLN A 64 -8.02 -15.23 -3.28
C GLN A 64 -8.71 -13.85 -3.25
N HIS A 65 -8.09 -12.80 -3.80
CA HIS A 65 -8.60 -11.43 -3.75
C HIS A 65 -8.50 -10.74 -5.12
N PRO A 66 -9.32 -9.70 -5.38
CA PRO A 66 -9.17 -8.87 -6.57
C PRO A 66 -7.71 -8.37 -6.72
N PRO A 67 -7.15 -8.38 -7.94
CA PRO A 67 -5.70 -8.25 -8.12
C PRO A 67 -5.17 -6.83 -7.94
N LEU A 68 -6.05 -5.82 -7.82
CA LEU A 68 -5.69 -4.41 -7.88
C LEU A 68 -4.51 -4.05 -6.97
N MET A 69 -4.58 -4.41 -5.68
CA MET A 69 -3.53 -4.04 -4.73
C MET A 69 -2.25 -4.81 -4.95
N GLN A 70 -2.35 -6.08 -5.35
CA GLN A 70 -1.19 -6.92 -5.68
C GLN A 70 -0.41 -6.33 -6.86
N LEU A 71 -1.13 -5.94 -7.92
CA LEU A 71 -0.55 -5.29 -9.09
C LEU A 71 0.04 -3.93 -8.72
N LEU A 72 -0.69 -3.13 -7.95
CA LEU A 72 -0.26 -1.79 -7.59
C LEU A 72 1.03 -1.83 -6.74
N SER A 73 1.08 -2.68 -5.71
CA SER A 73 2.26 -2.88 -4.87
C SER A 73 3.43 -3.51 -5.63
N ALA A 74 3.17 -4.38 -6.62
CA ALA A 74 4.21 -4.99 -7.45
C ALA A 74 4.70 -4.08 -8.60
N LEU A 75 3.98 -3.03 -8.94
CA LEU A 75 4.29 -2.16 -10.09
C LEU A 75 5.69 -1.52 -10.01
N PRO A 76 6.14 -0.97 -8.86
CA PRO A 76 7.47 -0.39 -8.74
C PRO A 76 8.60 -1.40 -8.97
N LEU A 77 8.35 -2.70 -8.73
CA LEU A 77 9.35 -3.75 -8.92
C LEU A 77 9.70 -3.97 -10.40
N LEU A 78 8.88 -3.47 -11.34
CA LEU A 78 9.20 -3.53 -12.77
C LEU A 78 10.37 -2.61 -13.16
N LEU A 79 10.65 -1.59 -12.34
CA LEU A 79 11.73 -0.62 -12.54
C LEU A 79 13.09 -1.11 -12.02
N GLN A 80 13.14 -2.31 -11.45
CA GLN A 80 14.34 -2.93 -10.92
C GLN A 80 14.54 -4.34 -11.50
N PRO A 81 15.77 -4.90 -11.40
CA PRO A 81 15.99 -6.29 -11.80
C PRO A 81 15.07 -7.23 -11.02
N GLY A 82 14.50 -8.22 -11.71
CA GLY A 82 13.72 -9.27 -11.09
C GLY A 82 14.04 -10.66 -11.65
N PRO A 83 13.48 -11.71 -11.04
CA PRO A 83 13.79 -13.09 -11.39
C PRO A 83 13.24 -13.49 -12.76
N ASP A 84 13.91 -14.44 -13.41
CA ASP A 84 13.25 -15.27 -14.41
C ASP A 84 12.28 -16.21 -13.68
N LEU A 85 10.98 -16.01 -13.91
CA LEU A 85 9.93 -16.75 -13.22
C LEU A 85 9.96 -18.24 -13.56
N ASN A 86 10.41 -18.62 -14.75
CA ASN A 86 10.48 -20.02 -15.14
C ASN A 86 11.54 -20.81 -14.37
N ALA A 87 12.52 -20.11 -13.79
CA ALA A 87 13.55 -20.70 -12.96
C ALA A 87 13.15 -20.80 -11.47
N LEU A 88 12.02 -20.20 -11.07
CA LEU A 88 11.56 -20.22 -9.68
C LEU A 88 10.74 -21.48 -9.38
N ASP A 89 11.03 -22.11 -8.23
CA ASP A 89 10.24 -23.23 -7.73
C ASP A 89 8.77 -22.83 -7.54
N GLY A 90 7.85 -23.76 -7.79
CA GLY A 90 6.41 -23.54 -7.76
C GLY A 90 5.82 -22.81 -8.97
N TRP A 91 6.61 -22.14 -9.83
CA TRP A 91 6.06 -21.45 -11.01
C TRP A 91 5.37 -22.38 -12.00
N ALA A 92 6.04 -23.48 -12.35
CA ALA A 92 5.55 -24.45 -13.32
C ALA A 92 4.27 -25.15 -12.84
N THR A 93 4.15 -25.40 -11.53
CA THR A 93 3.01 -26.10 -10.92
C THR A 93 1.95 -25.15 -10.33
N ALA A 94 2.14 -23.84 -10.46
CA ALA A 94 1.29 -22.81 -9.84
C ALA A 94 1.15 -22.96 -8.30
N GLU A 95 2.21 -23.45 -7.64
CA GLU A 95 2.25 -23.65 -6.18
C GLU A 95 2.78 -22.40 -5.48
N MET A 96 1.85 -21.55 -5.02
CA MET A 96 2.19 -20.30 -4.32
C MET A 96 3.05 -20.52 -3.07
N SER A 97 2.85 -21.62 -2.35
CA SER A 97 3.61 -21.98 -1.15
C SER A 97 5.10 -22.21 -1.41
N ARG A 98 5.49 -22.57 -2.63
CA ARG A 98 6.90 -22.69 -3.06
C ARG A 98 7.38 -21.44 -3.78
N PHE A 99 6.50 -20.84 -4.58
CA PHE A 99 6.81 -19.69 -5.41
C PHE A 99 7.12 -18.42 -4.60
N ALA A 100 6.32 -18.10 -3.58
CA ALA A 100 6.54 -16.90 -2.77
C ALA A 100 7.89 -16.94 -2.01
N PRO A 101 8.28 -18.05 -1.34
CA PRO A 101 9.62 -18.18 -0.76
C PRO A 101 10.75 -18.11 -1.80
N ALA A 102 10.60 -18.76 -2.96
CA ALA A 102 11.60 -18.71 -4.03
C ALA A 102 11.79 -17.27 -4.57
N PHE A 103 10.70 -16.52 -4.71
CA PHE A 103 10.71 -15.13 -5.13
C PHE A 103 11.46 -14.24 -4.12
N VAL A 104 11.14 -14.36 -2.82
CA VAL A 104 11.84 -13.63 -1.74
C VAL A 104 13.32 -14.02 -1.67
N SER A 105 13.63 -15.31 -1.76
CA SER A 105 15.00 -15.82 -1.73
C SER A 105 15.84 -15.28 -2.89
N TRP A 106 15.24 -15.07 -4.07
CA TRP A 106 15.94 -14.50 -5.22
C TRP A 106 16.34 -13.04 -4.99
N TYR A 107 15.50 -12.26 -4.29
CA TYR A 107 15.82 -10.87 -3.98
C TYR A 107 17.00 -10.77 -3.00
N GLY A 108 17.08 -11.65 -1.99
CA GLY A 108 18.22 -11.75 -1.08
C GLY A 108 18.63 -10.39 -0.51
N ASP A 109 19.86 -9.95 -0.78
CA ASP A 109 20.39 -8.65 -0.34
C ASP A 109 19.59 -7.43 -0.88
N ARG A 110 18.79 -7.62 -1.92
CA ARG A 110 17.90 -6.60 -2.50
C ARG A 110 16.50 -6.60 -1.90
N LEU A 111 16.26 -7.33 -0.82
CA LEU A 111 14.97 -7.33 -0.13
C LEU A 111 14.61 -5.95 0.41
N ALA A 112 15.55 -5.22 1.01
CA ALA A 112 15.28 -3.89 1.54
C ALA A 112 14.79 -2.88 0.48
N PRO A 113 15.47 -2.70 -0.68
CA PRO A 113 14.96 -1.81 -1.73
C PRO A 113 13.67 -2.34 -2.38
N MET A 114 13.50 -3.65 -2.50
CA MET A 114 12.27 -4.25 -2.99
C MET A 114 11.09 -3.93 -2.06
N THR A 115 11.19 -4.17 -0.76
CA THR A 115 10.10 -3.88 0.20
C THR A 115 9.81 -2.40 0.31
N PHE A 116 10.86 -1.56 0.27
CA PHE A 116 10.69 -0.11 0.26
C PHE A 116 9.81 0.35 -0.89
N THR A 117 10.17 -0.01 -2.12
CA THR A 117 9.43 0.38 -3.31
C THR A 117 8.05 -0.25 -3.37
N ALA A 118 7.92 -1.51 -2.93
CA ALA A 118 6.66 -2.27 -2.89
C ALA A 118 5.60 -1.66 -1.96
N ARG A 119 6.02 -1.02 -0.86
CA ARG A 119 5.11 -0.43 0.14
C ARG A 119 4.66 0.99 -0.22
N LEU A 120 5.36 1.71 -1.09
CA LEU A 120 5.00 3.09 -1.47
C LEU A 120 3.56 3.22 -2.02
N PRO A 121 3.07 2.33 -2.90
CA PRO A 121 1.72 2.46 -3.41
C PRO A 121 0.66 2.22 -2.32
N THR A 122 0.91 1.31 -1.39
CA THR A 122 0.06 1.08 -0.21
C THR A 122 -0.03 2.33 0.67
N ILE A 123 1.11 2.99 0.93
CA ILE A 123 1.15 4.28 1.65
C ILE A 123 0.37 5.35 0.90
N GLY A 124 0.51 5.41 -0.43
CA GLY A 124 -0.25 6.31 -1.28
C GLY A 124 -1.76 6.12 -1.17
N VAL A 125 -2.23 4.87 -1.19
CA VAL A 125 -3.65 4.53 -0.97
C VAL A 125 -4.10 4.95 0.44
N GLY A 126 -3.27 4.71 1.47
CA GLY A 126 -3.54 5.16 2.83
C GLY A 126 -3.69 6.68 2.94
N LEU A 127 -2.82 7.45 2.28
CA LEU A 127 -2.90 8.92 2.23
C LEU A 127 -4.17 9.41 1.52
N LEU A 128 -4.54 8.78 0.41
CA LEU A 128 -5.78 9.10 -0.31
C LEU A 128 -7.00 8.83 0.58
N TRP A 129 -6.98 7.70 1.30
CA TRP A 129 -8.04 7.35 2.23
C TRP A 129 -8.13 8.32 3.42
N ALA A 130 -6.99 8.71 4.02
CA ALA A 130 -6.93 9.69 5.09
C ALA A 130 -7.48 11.07 4.65
N ALA A 131 -7.09 11.51 3.45
CA ALA A 131 -7.58 12.77 2.88
C ALA A 131 -9.09 12.72 2.58
N PHE A 132 -9.57 11.59 2.06
CA PHE A 132 -11.00 11.36 1.85
C PHE A 132 -11.78 11.36 3.17
N LEU A 133 -11.29 10.64 4.19
CA LEU A 133 -11.89 10.59 5.52
C LEU A 133 -11.99 11.99 6.14
N PHE A 134 -10.90 12.77 6.09
CA PHE A 134 -10.89 14.16 6.55
C PHE A 134 -11.97 14.99 5.85
N ARG A 135 -12.02 14.94 4.51
CA ARG A 135 -13.00 15.70 3.72
C ARG A 135 -14.43 15.30 4.08
N TRP A 136 -14.70 14.00 4.07
CA TRP A 136 -16.03 13.46 4.36
C TRP A 136 -16.48 13.82 5.79
N ALA A 137 -15.61 13.67 6.78
CA ALA A 137 -15.93 14.00 8.16
C ALA A 137 -16.09 15.52 8.37
N ALA A 138 -15.27 16.33 7.67
CA ALA A 138 -15.45 17.79 7.66
C ALA A 138 -16.83 18.16 7.09
N ASP A 139 -17.22 17.57 5.96
CA ASP A 139 -18.51 17.82 5.29
C ASP A 139 -19.72 17.44 6.17
N ARG A 140 -19.58 16.43 7.03
CA ARG A 140 -20.67 15.95 7.91
C ARG A 140 -20.70 16.61 9.28
N PHE A 141 -19.55 16.86 9.89
CA PHE A 141 -19.42 17.24 11.30
C PHE A 141 -18.70 18.58 11.50
N GLY A 142 -18.40 19.28 10.41
CA GLY A 142 -17.65 20.53 10.41
C GLY A 142 -16.13 20.32 10.46
N PRO A 143 -15.34 21.38 10.25
CA PRO A 143 -13.88 21.29 10.12
C PRO A 143 -13.17 20.58 11.28
N TRP A 144 -13.61 20.84 12.51
CA TRP A 144 -13.03 20.22 13.71
C TRP A 144 -13.34 18.72 13.80
N GLY A 145 -14.54 18.30 13.36
CA GLY A 145 -14.87 16.88 13.25
C GLY A 145 -13.99 16.17 12.21
N GLY A 146 -13.71 16.84 11.10
CA GLY A 146 -12.74 16.36 10.11
C GLY A 146 -11.33 16.17 10.69
N LEU A 147 -10.81 17.19 11.37
CA LEU A 147 -9.49 17.13 12.00
C LEU A 147 -9.40 16.06 13.09
N LEU A 148 -10.44 15.91 13.91
CA LEU A 148 -10.50 14.85 14.92
C LEU A 148 -10.47 13.46 14.27
N ALA A 149 -11.27 13.22 13.23
CA ALA A 149 -11.28 11.95 12.51
C ALA A 149 -9.92 11.63 11.87
N LEU A 150 -9.29 12.63 11.24
CA LEU A 150 -7.95 12.48 10.66
C LEU A 150 -6.90 12.20 11.74
N THR A 151 -6.99 12.86 12.89
CA THR A 151 -6.06 12.64 14.01
C THR A 151 -6.17 11.21 14.53
N LEU A 152 -7.39 10.71 14.73
CA LEU A 152 -7.61 9.33 15.15
C LEU A 152 -7.05 8.34 14.12
N PHE A 153 -7.26 8.59 12.83
CA PHE A 153 -6.72 7.75 11.76
C PHE A 153 -5.18 7.73 11.74
N VAL A 154 -4.53 8.89 11.85
CA VAL A 154 -3.06 9.03 11.77
C VAL A 154 -2.36 8.35 12.96
N PHE A 155 -2.99 8.33 14.13
CA PHE A 155 -2.41 7.77 15.35
C PHE A 155 -3.00 6.41 15.77
N ASP A 156 -3.80 5.78 14.91
CA ASP A 156 -4.25 4.39 15.12
C ASP A 156 -3.11 3.43 14.77
N PRO A 157 -2.63 2.60 15.71
CA PRO A 157 -1.53 1.66 15.45
C PRO A 157 -1.92 0.49 14.52
N ASN A 158 -3.20 0.31 14.20
CA ASN A 158 -3.67 -0.73 13.29
C ASN A 158 -3.69 -0.28 11.82
N ILE A 159 -3.38 0.99 11.55
CA ILE A 159 -3.47 1.65 10.23
C ILE A 159 -2.08 1.96 9.68
#